data_AF-A0AA45N3N0-F1
#
_entry.id   AF-A0AA45N3N0-F1
#
_cell.length_a   1.000
_cell.length_b   1.000
_cell.length_c   1.000
_cell.angle_alpha   90.00
_cell.angle_beta   90.00
_cell.angle_gamma   90.00
#
_symmetry.space_group_name_H-M   'P 1'
#
loop_
_entity.id
_entity.type
_entity.pdbx_description
1 polymer ?
#
loop_
_entity_poly.entity_id
_entity_poly.type
_entity_poly.pdbx_seq_one_letter_code
_entity_poly.pdbx_strand_id
1 'polypeptide(L)'
;MPENPLARGSVDAAIRSVLNSSEAGKVFSPVDFLHLGSRAAVDKVLSRLTAAGALRRVARGLYDVPRTHAVLGLLLPSADDIAKAIAGKGSLRLQPSGAYAANLLGLTQQVPVKLAFLTDGMSRTVHVGNQSILLKHTTPRNMATAGRISGLVIQALRHFKQVHTDDQVVEMLTAKLTAEDKAMLLADAPLAPVWIAGVMRRIAQCKV
;
A
#
# COMPACT_ATOMS: atom_id res chain seq x y z
N MET A 1 -2.29 -34.56 -27.30
CA MET A 1 -3.19 -33.57 -26.68
C MET A 1 -3.10 -33.79 -25.17
N PRO A 2 -2.47 -32.91 -24.36
CA PRO A 2 -2.52 -33.10 -22.93
C PRO A 2 -3.85 -32.56 -22.39
N GLU A 3 -4.53 -33.39 -21.61
CA GLU A 3 -5.75 -33.06 -20.90
C GLU A 3 -5.50 -31.99 -19.84
N ASN A 4 -6.39 -31.01 -19.75
CA ASN A 4 -6.39 -29.95 -18.74
C ASN A 4 -7.19 -30.42 -17.52
N PRO A 5 -6.57 -30.71 -16.37
CA PRO A 5 -7.26 -31.27 -15.22
C PRO A 5 -7.84 -30.14 -14.35
N LEU A 6 -8.87 -29.45 -14.85
CA LEU A 6 -9.73 -28.63 -13.99
C LEU A 6 -10.72 -29.54 -13.25
N ALA A 7 -10.28 -30.10 -12.14
CA ALA A 7 -11.13 -30.74 -11.16
C ALA A 7 -12.11 -29.71 -10.55
N ARG A 8 -13.31 -29.65 -11.13
CA ARG A 8 -14.64 -29.40 -10.55
C ARG A 8 -14.71 -28.58 -9.24
N GLY A 9 -14.63 -27.28 -9.39
CA GLY A 9 -15.27 -26.29 -8.50
C GLY A 9 -15.83 -25.15 -9.34
N SER A 10 -17.02 -24.63 -9.02
CA SER A 10 -17.52 -23.42 -9.67
C SER A 10 -16.59 -22.25 -9.35
N VAL A 11 -16.24 -21.41 -10.34
CA VAL A 11 -15.47 -20.17 -10.14
C VAL A 11 -16.08 -19.33 -9.00
N ASP A 12 -17.41 -19.35 -8.88
CA ASP A 12 -18.11 -18.71 -7.78
C ASP A 12 -17.78 -19.29 -6.40
N ALA A 13 -17.78 -20.62 -6.28
CA ALA A 13 -17.47 -21.29 -5.01
C ALA A 13 -16.03 -21.03 -4.59
N ALA A 14 -15.09 -21.04 -5.55
CA ALA A 14 -13.69 -20.72 -5.30
C ALA A 14 -13.51 -19.27 -4.83
N ILE A 15 -14.13 -18.30 -5.51
CA ILE A 15 -14.07 -16.89 -5.10
C ILE A 15 -14.68 -16.71 -3.71
N ARG A 16 -15.85 -17.31 -3.42
CA ARG A 16 -16.48 -17.25 -2.09
C ARG A 16 -15.59 -17.82 -0.99
N SER A 17 -14.88 -18.91 -1.25
CA SER A 17 -13.93 -19.49 -0.29
C SER A 17 -12.81 -18.51 0.06
N VAL A 18 -12.26 -17.81 -0.94
CA VAL A 18 -11.25 -16.77 -0.73
C VAL A 18 -11.81 -15.59 0.08
N LEU A 19 -13.05 -15.18 -0.18
CA LEU A 19 -13.69 -14.08 0.55
C LEU A 19 -14.00 -14.45 2.01
N ASN A 20 -14.50 -15.65 2.26
CA ASN A 20 -14.85 -16.12 3.61
C ASN A 20 -13.62 -16.31 4.51
N SER A 21 -12.48 -16.65 3.92
CA SER A 21 -11.19 -16.76 4.64
C SER A 21 -10.45 -15.43 4.76
N SER A 22 -11.00 -14.35 4.20
CA SER A 22 -10.38 -13.03 4.21
C SER A 22 -10.95 -12.16 5.31
N GLU A 23 -10.09 -11.30 5.86
CA GLU A 23 -10.51 -10.31 6.85
C GLU A 23 -11.48 -9.28 6.24
N ALA A 24 -12.49 -8.89 7.00
CA ALA A 24 -13.38 -7.80 6.61
C ALA A 24 -12.57 -6.53 6.37
N GLY A 25 -12.88 -5.77 5.32
CA GLY A 25 -12.14 -4.58 4.90
C GLY A 25 -11.02 -4.84 3.89
N LYS A 26 -10.65 -6.11 3.65
CA LYS A 26 -9.66 -6.45 2.61
C LYS A 26 -10.18 -6.06 1.23
N VAL A 27 -9.30 -5.46 0.44
CA VAL A 27 -9.59 -4.98 -0.93
C VAL A 27 -9.00 -5.95 -1.96
N PHE A 28 -9.75 -6.21 -3.00
CA PHE A 28 -9.45 -7.09 -4.11
C PHE A 28 -9.61 -6.38 -5.45
N SER A 29 -8.91 -6.89 -6.44
CA SER A 29 -9.04 -6.59 -7.86
C SER A 29 -9.42 -7.87 -8.62
N PRO A 30 -9.96 -7.76 -9.85
CA PRO A 30 -10.22 -8.95 -10.67
C PRO A 30 -8.97 -9.81 -10.93
N VAL A 31 -7.77 -9.19 -10.93
CA VAL A 31 -6.50 -9.87 -11.16
C VAL A 31 -6.23 -10.93 -10.10
N ASP A 32 -6.64 -10.68 -8.86
CA ASP A 32 -6.45 -11.59 -7.73
C ASP A 32 -7.18 -12.93 -7.91
N PHE A 33 -8.17 -13.00 -8.82
CA PHE A 33 -8.98 -14.20 -9.06
C PHE A 33 -8.77 -14.82 -10.45
N LEU A 34 -7.88 -14.27 -11.30
CA LEU A 34 -7.68 -14.78 -12.67
C LEU A 34 -7.08 -16.19 -12.70
N HIS A 35 -6.43 -16.62 -11.62
CA HIS A 35 -5.95 -17.99 -11.47
C HIS A 35 -7.09 -19.00 -11.22
N LEU A 36 -8.30 -18.54 -10.89
CA LEU A 36 -9.47 -19.38 -10.61
C LEU A 36 -10.39 -19.56 -11.83
N GLY A 37 -10.20 -18.77 -12.91
CA GLY A 37 -11.05 -18.86 -14.09
C GLY A 37 -10.86 -17.71 -15.09
N SER A 38 -11.65 -17.75 -16.18
CA SER A 38 -11.56 -16.72 -17.21
C SER A 38 -12.00 -15.34 -16.71
N ARG A 39 -11.47 -14.28 -17.34
CA ARG A 39 -11.82 -12.90 -16.98
C ARG A 39 -13.33 -12.64 -16.98
N ALA A 40 -14.04 -13.14 -17.98
CA ALA A 40 -15.48 -12.98 -18.09
C ALA A 40 -16.24 -13.71 -16.95
N ALA A 41 -15.77 -14.90 -16.55
CA ALA A 41 -16.36 -15.63 -15.44
C ALA A 41 -16.13 -14.92 -14.10
N VAL A 42 -14.90 -14.45 -13.86
CA VAL A 42 -14.55 -13.65 -12.67
C VAL A 42 -15.40 -12.38 -12.60
N ASP A 43 -15.46 -11.60 -13.67
CA ASP A 43 -16.24 -10.35 -13.70
C ASP A 43 -17.74 -10.61 -13.44
N LYS A 44 -18.29 -11.69 -13.99
CA LYS A 44 -19.69 -12.11 -13.76
C LYS A 44 -19.93 -12.49 -12.29
N VAL A 45 -19.01 -13.23 -11.68
CA VAL A 45 -19.10 -13.62 -10.27
C VAL A 45 -18.99 -12.39 -9.36
N LEU A 46 -17.98 -11.53 -9.57
CA LEU A 46 -17.80 -10.31 -8.78
C LEU A 46 -19.01 -9.37 -8.87
N SER A 47 -19.60 -9.24 -10.07
CA SER A 47 -20.84 -8.49 -10.27
C SER A 47 -21.99 -9.07 -9.44
N ARG A 48 -22.20 -10.39 -9.48
CA ARG A 48 -23.24 -11.07 -8.69
C ARG A 48 -23.01 -10.94 -7.19
N LEU A 49 -21.78 -11.11 -6.71
CA LEU A 49 -21.44 -10.95 -5.30
C LEU A 49 -21.63 -9.51 -4.81
N THR A 50 -21.37 -8.53 -5.68
CA THR A 50 -21.65 -7.12 -5.41
C THR A 50 -23.16 -6.86 -5.31
N ALA A 51 -23.95 -7.40 -6.24
CA ALA A 51 -25.42 -7.28 -6.21
C ALA A 51 -26.04 -7.95 -4.97
N ALA A 52 -25.43 -9.03 -4.48
CA ALA A 52 -25.84 -9.73 -3.27
C ALA A 52 -25.33 -9.09 -1.96
N GLY A 53 -24.55 -8.00 -2.03
CA GLY A 53 -23.99 -7.30 -0.86
C GLY A 53 -22.81 -7.99 -0.17
N ALA A 54 -22.35 -9.13 -0.69
CA ALA A 54 -21.18 -9.84 -0.16
C ALA A 54 -19.86 -9.13 -0.46
N LEU A 55 -19.83 -8.34 -1.54
CA LEU A 55 -18.76 -7.42 -1.89
C LEU A 55 -19.32 -6.02 -2.06
N ARG A 56 -18.49 -5.01 -1.86
CA ARG A 56 -18.81 -3.64 -2.26
C ARG A 56 -17.75 -3.13 -3.21
N ARG A 57 -18.19 -2.49 -4.29
CA ARG A 57 -17.28 -1.85 -5.25
C ARG A 57 -16.86 -0.48 -4.72
N VAL A 58 -15.59 -0.35 -4.35
CA VAL A 58 -15.04 0.89 -3.75
C VAL A 58 -14.41 1.83 -4.76
N ALA A 59 -13.95 1.31 -5.90
CA ALA A 59 -13.50 2.08 -7.04
C ALA A 59 -13.57 1.23 -8.33
N ARG A 60 -13.20 1.81 -9.48
CA ARG A 60 -13.16 1.08 -10.74
C ARG A 60 -12.19 -0.12 -10.68
N GLY A 61 -12.77 -1.30 -10.58
CA GLY A 61 -12.03 -2.56 -10.51
C GLY A 61 -11.32 -2.79 -9.18
N LEU A 62 -11.84 -2.20 -8.10
CA LEU A 62 -11.47 -2.50 -6.72
C LEU A 62 -12.76 -2.81 -5.94
N TYR A 63 -12.72 -3.87 -5.15
CA TYR A 63 -13.84 -4.38 -4.37
C TYR A 63 -13.37 -4.67 -2.95
N ASP A 64 -14.16 -4.36 -1.94
CA ASP A 64 -13.85 -4.73 -0.55
C ASP A 64 -14.87 -5.74 0.00
N VAL A 65 -14.43 -6.54 0.97
CA VAL A 65 -15.35 -7.27 1.85
C VAL A 65 -15.87 -6.25 2.87
N PRO A 66 -17.16 -5.88 2.86
CA PRO A 66 -17.65 -4.80 3.71
C PRO A 66 -17.38 -5.06 5.18
N ARG A 67 -16.81 -4.07 5.87
CA ARG A 67 -16.63 -4.08 7.32
C ARG A 67 -17.67 -3.16 7.95
N THR A 68 -18.40 -3.66 8.95
CA THR A 68 -19.41 -2.88 9.69
C THR A 68 -18.96 -2.70 11.12
N HIS A 69 -19.09 -1.48 11.63
CA HIS A 69 -18.91 -1.14 13.04
C HIS A 69 -20.28 -0.90 13.68
N ALA A 70 -20.46 -1.34 14.92
CA ALA A 70 -21.76 -1.27 15.62
C ALA A 70 -22.35 0.15 15.68
N VAL A 71 -21.49 1.16 15.81
CA VAL A 71 -21.90 2.57 15.92
C VAL A 71 -21.73 3.36 14.62
N LEU A 72 -20.68 3.07 13.84
CA LEU A 72 -20.31 3.88 12.67
C LEU A 72 -20.91 3.35 11.37
N GLY A 73 -21.55 2.18 11.42
CA GLY A 73 -22.07 1.51 10.24
C GLY A 73 -20.95 1.01 9.33
N LEU A 74 -21.14 1.12 8.02
CA LEU A 74 -20.20 0.64 7.01
C LEU A 74 -18.91 1.46 7.00
N LEU A 75 -17.79 0.82 7.29
CA LEU A 75 -16.47 1.43 7.27
C LEU A 75 -15.87 1.37 5.86
N LEU A 76 -15.03 2.35 5.52
CA LEU A 76 -14.17 2.29 4.33
C LEU A 76 -12.97 1.37 4.60
N PRO A 77 -12.42 0.71 3.55
CA PRO A 77 -11.19 -0.03 3.68
C PRO A 77 -10.03 0.89 4.06
N SER A 78 -8.97 0.33 4.66
CA SER A 78 -7.81 1.11 5.04
C SER A 78 -7.04 1.61 3.81
N ALA A 79 -6.31 2.71 3.98
CA ALA A 79 -5.39 3.22 2.97
C ALA A 79 -4.42 2.15 2.45
N ASP A 80 -3.89 1.34 3.37
CA ASP A 80 -2.91 0.30 3.05
C ASP A 80 -3.55 -0.85 2.27
N ASP A 81 -4.79 -1.24 2.58
CA ASP A 81 -5.49 -2.27 1.82
C ASP A 81 -5.81 -1.80 0.40
N ILE A 82 -6.24 -0.55 0.26
CA ILE A 82 -6.46 0.06 -1.06
C ILE A 82 -5.14 0.12 -1.84
N ALA A 83 -4.05 0.56 -1.20
CA ALA A 83 -2.74 0.65 -1.84
C ALA A 83 -2.22 -0.72 -2.29
N LYS A 84 -2.34 -1.75 -1.45
CA LYS A 84 -1.99 -3.15 -1.80
C LYS A 84 -2.79 -3.64 -3.00
N ALA A 85 -4.10 -3.40 -3.03
CA ALA A 85 -4.94 -3.81 -4.16
C ALA A 85 -4.61 -3.04 -5.45
N ILE A 86 -4.26 -1.76 -5.36
CA ILE A 86 -3.77 -0.97 -6.50
C ILE A 86 -2.45 -1.53 -7.04
N ALA A 87 -1.52 -1.87 -6.15
CA ALA A 87 -0.22 -2.45 -6.48
C ALA A 87 -0.37 -3.79 -7.20
N GLY A 88 -1.18 -4.70 -6.63
CA GLY A 88 -1.45 -6.02 -7.21
C GLY A 88 -2.13 -5.94 -8.58
N LYS A 89 -3.15 -5.08 -8.73
CA LYS A 89 -3.90 -4.93 -9.98
C LYS A 89 -3.03 -4.58 -11.20
N GLY A 90 -1.97 -3.80 -10.99
CA GLY A 90 -1.12 -3.30 -12.08
C GLY A 90 0.28 -3.89 -12.09
N SER A 91 0.58 -4.89 -11.25
CA SER A 91 1.94 -5.37 -10.99
C SER A 91 2.93 -4.21 -10.77
N LEU A 92 2.47 -3.17 -10.09
CA LEU A 92 3.19 -1.92 -9.90
C LEU A 92 3.68 -1.82 -8.47
N ARG A 93 4.80 -1.13 -8.27
CA ARG A 93 5.31 -0.85 -6.93
C ARG A 93 4.75 0.49 -6.46
N LEU A 94 4.45 0.56 -5.17
CA LEU A 94 4.04 1.78 -4.49
C LEU A 94 5.01 2.08 -3.35
N GLN A 95 5.31 3.37 -3.17
CA GLN A 95 6.09 3.86 -2.06
C GLN A 95 5.35 5.03 -1.41
N PRO A 96 4.89 4.92 -0.15
CA PRO A 96 4.31 6.05 0.58
C PRO A 96 5.22 7.27 0.54
N SER A 97 4.63 8.46 0.40
CA SER A 97 5.36 9.71 0.23
C SER A 97 4.70 10.90 0.90
N GLY A 98 5.45 12.00 1.03
CA GLY A 98 4.95 13.25 1.61
C GLY A 98 4.52 13.08 3.07
N ALA A 99 3.44 13.78 3.46
CA ALA A 99 2.89 13.72 4.80
C ALA A 99 2.47 12.30 5.22
N TYR A 100 2.06 11.46 4.27
CA TYR A 100 1.68 10.08 4.57
C TYR A 100 2.88 9.24 5.02
N ALA A 101 4.05 9.42 4.40
CA ALA A 101 5.27 8.74 4.83
C ALA A 101 5.69 9.16 6.26
N ALA A 102 5.62 10.46 6.56
CA ALA A 102 5.91 10.98 7.89
C ALA A 102 4.92 10.45 8.95
N ASN A 103 3.63 10.37 8.61
CA ASN A 103 2.59 9.85 9.50
C ASN A 103 2.79 8.36 9.82
N LEU A 104 3.11 7.53 8.82
CA LEU A 104 3.42 6.10 9.03
C LEU A 104 4.64 5.91 9.95
N LEU A 105 5.64 6.79 9.86
CA LEU A 105 6.78 6.82 10.79
C LEU A 105 6.44 7.42 12.15
N GLY A 106 5.23 7.93 12.38
CA GLY A 106 4.84 8.55 13.65
C GLY A 106 5.53 9.90 13.90
N LEU A 107 6.14 10.49 12.86
CA LEU A 107 6.76 11.82 12.92
C LEU A 107 5.71 12.94 12.90
N THR A 108 4.46 12.59 12.58
CA THR A 108 3.31 13.47 12.71
C THR A 108 2.06 12.66 13.09
N GLN A 109 1.23 13.24 13.96
CA GLN A 109 -0.07 12.68 14.32
C GLN A 109 -1.18 13.07 13.33
N GLN A 110 -0.92 14.04 12.45
CA GLN A 110 -1.91 14.50 11.48
C GLN A 110 -2.12 13.45 10.39
N VAL A 111 -3.34 12.91 10.33
CA VAL A 111 -3.75 12.02 9.24
C VAL A 111 -4.02 12.87 7.98
N PRO A 112 -3.25 12.70 6.90
CA PRO A 112 -3.42 13.52 5.71
C PRO A 112 -4.70 13.17 4.96
N VAL A 113 -5.42 14.20 4.51
CA VAL A 113 -6.66 14.04 3.71
C VAL A 113 -6.39 13.38 2.35
N LYS A 114 -5.23 13.68 1.76
CA LYS A 114 -4.78 13.11 0.49
C LYS A 114 -3.56 12.23 0.72
N LEU A 115 -3.67 10.96 0.37
CA LEU A 115 -2.59 10.00 0.52
C LEU A 115 -1.77 9.97 -0.76
N ALA A 116 -0.45 10.16 -0.66
CA ALA A 116 0.43 10.24 -1.81
C ALA A 116 1.38 9.05 -1.86
N PHE A 117 1.42 8.35 -2.99
CA PHE A 117 2.36 7.27 -3.27
C PHE A 117 3.17 7.58 -4.53
N LEU A 118 4.47 7.31 -4.48
CA LEU A 118 5.27 7.18 -5.69
C LEU A 118 5.02 5.82 -6.34
N THR A 119 5.08 5.76 -7.66
CA THR A 119 4.91 4.53 -8.43
C THR A 119 5.79 4.50 -9.67
N ASP A 120 6.12 3.30 -10.14
CA ASP A 120 6.70 3.07 -11.47
C ASP A 120 5.63 2.98 -12.59
N GLY A 121 4.34 2.93 -12.23
CA GLY A 121 3.22 3.01 -13.17
C GLY A 121 2.81 4.45 -13.52
N MET A 122 1.68 4.59 -14.23
CA MET A 122 1.15 5.90 -14.64
C MET A 122 0.62 6.72 -13.46
N SER A 123 0.92 8.02 -13.47
CA SER A 123 0.32 9.01 -12.55
C SER A 123 -1.20 9.06 -12.71
N ARG A 124 -1.93 8.99 -11.59
CA ARG A 124 -3.39 9.11 -11.54
C ARG A 124 -3.87 9.28 -10.11
N THR A 125 -5.11 9.75 -9.95
CA THR A 125 -5.79 9.77 -8.65
C THR A 125 -6.84 8.65 -8.61
N VAL A 126 -6.84 7.88 -7.53
CA VAL A 126 -7.85 6.87 -7.25
C VAL A 126 -8.74 7.39 -6.13
N HIS A 127 -10.04 7.49 -6.40
CA HIS A 127 -11.03 7.89 -5.40
C HIS A 127 -11.70 6.64 -4.82
N VAL A 128 -11.74 6.57 -3.49
CA VAL A 128 -12.41 5.50 -2.72
C VAL A 128 -13.27 6.18 -1.66
N GLY A 129 -14.58 6.23 -1.88
CA GLY A 129 -15.48 7.01 -1.03
C GLY A 129 -15.06 8.49 -0.98
N ASN A 130 -14.79 9.01 0.22
CA ASN A 130 -14.27 10.37 0.43
C ASN A 130 -12.74 10.45 0.44
N GLN A 131 -12.03 9.32 0.33
CA GLN A 131 -10.57 9.28 0.30
C GLN A 131 -10.04 9.42 -1.13
N SER A 132 -8.94 10.14 -1.28
CA SER A 132 -8.24 10.30 -2.54
C SER A 132 -6.79 9.85 -2.41
N ILE A 133 -6.40 8.88 -3.23
CA ILE A 133 -5.04 8.35 -3.31
C ILE A 133 -4.39 8.88 -4.58
N LEU A 134 -3.37 9.71 -4.42
CA LEU A 134 -2.55 10.23 -5.50
C LEU A 134 -1.40 9.26 -5.79
N LEU A 135 -1.38 8.71 -6.99
CA LEU A 135 -0.25 7.96 -7.52
C LEU A 135 0.57 8.90 -8.40
N LYS A 136 1.84 9.09 -8.04
CA LYS A 136 2.77 9.95 -8.79
C LYS A 136 3.87 9.08 -9.40
N HIS A 137 3.90 9.04 -10.73
CA HIS A 137 4.99 8.41 -11.46
C HIS A 137 6.34 9.01 -11.05
N THR A 138 7.35 8.17 -10.88
CA THR A 138 8.70 8.61 -10.56
C THR A 138 9.78 7.76 -11.22
N THR A 139 11.03 8.18 -11.08
CA THR A 139 12.18 7.52 -11.69
C THR A 139 12.54 6.22 -10.96
N PRO A 140 13.19 5.25 -11.65
CA PRO A 140 13.68 4.02 -11.03
C PRO A 140 14.55 4.26 -9.80
N ARG A 141 15.36 5.33 -9.81
CA ARG A 141 16.18 5.75 -8.66
C ARG A 141 15.33 6.02 -7.40
N ASN A 142 14.22 6.73 -7.55
CA ASN A 142 13.33 7.01 -6.41
C ASN A 142 12.51 5.78 -5.98
N MET A 143 12.32 4.80 -6.87
CA MET A 143 11.67 3.52 -6.57
C MET A 143 12.64 2.43 -6.09
N ALA A 144 13.94 2.70 -6.04
CA ALA A 144 14.96 1.69 -5.70
C ALA A 144 14.76 1.11 -4.29
N THR A 145 14.22 1.92 -3.37
CA THR A 145 13.91 1.54 -1.98
C THR A 145 12.42 1.28 -1.76
N ALA A 146 11.62 1.14 -2.83
CA ALA A 146 10.19 0.89 -2.71
C ALA A 146 9.91 -0.40 -1.93
N GLY A 147 9.01 -0.32 -0.95
CA GLY A 147 8.65 -1.45 -0.08
C GLY A 147 9.65 -1.72 1.06
N ARG A 148 10.68 -0.87 1.22
CA ARG A 148 11.65 -0.93 2.31
C ARG A 148 11.42 0.19 3.33
N ILE A 149 11.82 -0.03 4.58
CA ILE A 149 11.76 1.01 5.61
C ILE A 149 12.62 2.23 5.24
N SER A 150 13.75 2.00 4.56
CA SER A 150 14.64 3.04 4.03
C SER A 150 13.91 3.95 3.05
N GLY A 151 13.06 3.41 2.18
CA GLY A 151 12.22 4.19 1.27
C GLY A 151 11.23 5.08 2.02
N LEU A 152 10.62 4.56 3.08
CA LEU A 152 9.71 5.32 3.92
C LEU A 152 10.43 6.48 4.62
N VAL A 153 11.59 6.22 5.24
CA VAL A 153 12.43 7.23 5.89
C VAL A 153 12.89 8.30 4.90
N ILE A 154 13.35 7.91 3.70
CA ILE A 154 13.77 8.86 2.66
C ILE A 154 12.60 9.77 2.26
N GLN A 155 11.40 9.23 2.06
CA GLN A 155 10.26 10.05 1.67
C GLN A 155 9.73 10.93 2.79
N ALA A 156 9.78 10.48 4.04
CA ALA A 156 9.43 11.30 5.20
C ALA A 156 10.41 12.47 5.37
N LEU A 157 11.72 12.22 5.28
CA LEU A 157 12.73 13.27 5.35
C LEU A 157 12.58 14.27 4.18
N ARG A 158 12.32 13.79 2.95
CA ARG A 158 11.98 14.68 1.83
C ARG A 158 10.78 15.58 2.09
N HIS A 159 9.80 15.12 2.85
CA HIS A 159 8.62 15.91 3.21
C HIS A 159 8.98 17.06 4.15
N PHE A 160 9.77 16.78 5.20
CA PHE A 160 10.25 17.81 6.13
C PHE A 160 11.25 18.77 5.47
N LYS A 161 12.02 18.31 4.48
CA LYS A 161 13.16 19.03 3.90
C LYS A 161 14.27 19.23 4.94
N GLN A 162 15.45 19.58 4.46
CA GLN A 162 16.64 19.72 5.31
C GLN A 162 16.46 20.74 6.44
N VAL A 163 15.74 21.85 6.18
CA VAL A 163 15.54 22.94 7.15
C VAL A 163 14.69 22.52 8.36
N HIS A 164 13.80 21.53 8.20
CA HIS A 164 12.91 21.06 9.27
C HIS A 164 13.25 19.64 9.73
N THR A 165 14.46 19.14 9.41
CA THR A 165 14.97 17.89 9.97
C THR A 165 15.88 18.25 11.14
N ASP A 166 15.30 18.39 12.32
CA ASP A 166 16.01 18.68 13.56
C ASP A 166 16.42 17.40 14.31
N ASP A 167 17.08 17.59 15.45
CA ASP A 167 17.54 16.48 16.28
C ASP A 167 16.38 15.65 16.87
N GLN A 168 15.22 16.27 17.11
CA GLN A 168 14.03 15.59 17.59
C GLN A 168 13.52 14.56 16.56
N VAL A 169 13.46 14.93 15.27
CA VAL A 169 13.08 13.98 14.20
C VAL A 169 14.04 12.79 14.16
N VAL A 170 15.34 13.05 14.33
CA VAL A 170 16.37 11.99 14.33
C VAL A 170 16.22 11.08 15.55
N GLU A 171 15.98 11.62 16.73
CA GLU A 171 15.74 10.84 17.96
C GLU A 171 14.48 9.97 17.84
N MET A 172 13.38 10.52 17.34
CA MET A 172 12.15 9.77 17.10
C MET A 172 12.36 8.60 16.13
N LEU A 173 13.08 8.82 15.03
CA LEU A 173 13.43 7.75 14.09
C LEU A 173 14.37 6.73 14.73
N THR A 174 15.33 7.17 15.53
CA THR A 174 16.31 6.30 16.20
C THR A 174 15.65 5.38 17.22
N ALA A 175 14.66 5.89 17.95
CA ALA A 175 13.89 5.13 18.93
C ALA A 175 12.88 4.16 18.28
N LYS A 176 12.33 4.53 17.11
CA LYS A 176 11.32 3.71 16.42
C LYS A 176 11.91 2.55 15.62
N LEU A 177 13.10 2.72 15.05
CA LEU A 177 13.69 1.77 14.10
C LEU A 177 14.48 0.68 14.80
N THR A 178 14.30 -0.56 14.35
CA THR A 178 15.05 -1.72 14.88
C THR A 178 16.51 -1.73 14.42
N ALA A 179 17.31 -2.66 14.93
CA ALA A 179 18.68 -2.85 14.46
C ALA A 179 18.73 -3.26 12.98
N GLU A 180 17.79 -4.10 12.53
CA GLU A 180 17.66 -4.50 11.12
C GLU A 180 17.30 -3.31 10.24
N ASP A 181 16.36 -2.46 10.69
CA ASP A 181 16.00 -1.24 9.98
C ASP A 181 17.19 -0.29 9.83
N LYS A 182 17.96 -0.10 10.91
CA LYS A 182 19.19 0.72 10.91
C LYS A 182 20.25 0.17 9.97
N ALA A 183 20.43 -1.16 9.91
CA ALA A 183 21.33 -1.80 8.95
C ALA A 183 20.85 -1.57 7.51
N MET A 184 19.54 -1.66 7.25
CA MET A 184 18.94 -1.38 5.94
C MET A 184 19.12 0.09 5.54
N LEU A 185 19.01 1.03 6.48
CA LEU A 185 19.30 2.44 6.23
C LEU A 185 20.74 2.67 5.76
N LEU A 186 21.72 2.00 6.37
CA LEU A 186 23.12 2.10 5.95
C LEU A 186 23.34 1.54 4.55
N ALA A 187 22.77 0.37 4.26
CA ALA A 187 22.87 -0.27 2.95
C ALA A 187 22.26 0.59 1.83
N ASP A 188 21.12 1.22 2.10
CA ASP A 188 20.39 2.03 1.13
C ASP A 188 20.79 3.51 1.11
N ALA A 189 21.66 3.97 2.02
CA ALA A 189 22.11 5.37 2.07
C ALA A 189 22.67 5.91 0.72
N PRO A 190 23.40 5.13 -0.10
CA PRO A 190 23.85 5.59 -1.43
C PRO A 190 22.71 5.90 -2.41
N LEU A 191 21.51 5.34 -2.19
CA LEU A 191 20.34 5.57 -3.04
C LEU A 191 19.62 6.90 -2.71
N ALA A 192 19.92 7.49 -1.55
CA ALA A 192 19.31 8.71 -1.07
C ALA A 192 20.04 9.99 -1.53
N PRO A 193 19.39 11.17 -1.51
CA PRO A 193 20.08 12.46 -1.59
C PRO A 193 21.15 12.59 -0.50
N VAL A 194 22.25 13.30 -0.80
CA VAL A 194 23.45 13.39 0.07
C VAL A 194 23.11 13.75 1.52
N TRP A 195 22.28 14.77 1.73
CA TRP A 195 21.90 15.22 3.07
C TRP A 195 21.05 14.17 3.82
N ILE A 196 20.16 13.47 3.12
CA ILE A 196 19.35 12.37 3.69
C ILE A 196 20.25 11.20 4.04
N ALA A 197 21.21 10.85 3.17
CA ALA A 197 22.19 9.80 3.45
C ALA A 197 23.01 10.13 4.71
N GLY A 198 23.34 11.41 4.94
CA GLY A 198 23.94 11.87 6.19
C GLY A 198 23.08 11.57 7.41
N VAL A 199 21.79 11.91 7.37
CA VAL A 199 20.82 11.63 8.44
C VAL A 199 20.65 10.13 8.67
N MET A 200 20.53 9.33 7.61
CA MET A 200 20.40 7.87 7.70
C MET A 200 21.61 7.23 8.39
N ARG A 201 22.83 7.67 8.05
CA ARG A 201 24.06 7.20 8.72
C ARG A 201 24.08 7.58 10.20
N ARG A 202 23.67 8.81 10.52
CA ARG A 202 23.59 9.28 11.91
C ARG A 202 22.62 8.43 12.74
N ILE A 203 21.40 8.19 12.23
CA ILE A 203 20.39 7.32 12.88
C ILE A 203 20.95 5.91 13.15
N ALA A 204 21.67 5.35 12.18
CA ALA A 204 22.20 3.99 12.28
C ALA A 204 23.40 3.87 13.21
N GLN A 205 24.13 4.96 13.46
CA GLN A 205 25.27 5.00 14.39
C GLN A 205 24.84 5.21 15.85
N CYS A 206 23.62 5.70 16.09
CA CYS A 206 23.06 5.83 17.43
C CYS A 206 22.73 4.45 18.00
N LYS A 207 23.50 4.02 19.03
CA LYS A 207 23.22 2.83 19.82
C LYS A 207 21.89 3.03 20.58
N VAL A 208 21.05 2.00 20.56
CA VAL A 208 19.82 1.92 21.38
C VAL A 208 20.20 1.77 22.84
#